data_AF-A0A4V1QQR6-F1
#
_entry.id   AF-A0A4V1QQR6-F1
#
_cell.length_a   1.000
_cell.length_b   1.000
_cell.length_c   1.000
_cell.angle_alpha   90.00
_cell.angle_beta   90.00
_cell.angle_gamma   90.00
#
_symmetry.space_group_name_H-M   'P 1'
#
loop_
_entity.id
_entity.type
_entity.pdbx_description
1 polymer ?
#
loop_
_entity_poly.entity_id
_entity_poly.type
_entity_poly.pdbx_seq_one_letter_code
_entity_poly.pdbx_strand_id
1 'polypeptide(L)'
;MTAAAAQRDVIRVGTRGSALALAQTNQIAERLGKAANADIEIVTVTTQGDTSRASLQSIGGTGVFAAALREALVAGECDVVVHSLKDLPTADHPRLRLGAVPKRADARDALCA
;
A
#
# COMPACT_ATOMS: atom_id res chain seq x y z
N MET A 1 -23.09 34.25 9.59
CA MET A 1 -22.75 32.85 9.95
C MET A 1 -22.07 32.20 8.76
N THR A 2 -20.75 32.27 8.71
CA THR A 2 -19.93 31.46 7.79
C THR A 2 -19.84 30.08 8.40
N ALA A 3 -20.38 29.07 7.71
CA ALA A 3 -20.19 27.68 8.12
C ALA A 3 -18.69 27.37 8.11
N ALA A 4 -18.13 27.02 9.27
CA ALA A 4 -16.80 26.43 9.31
C ALA A 4 -16.87 25.12 8.50
N ALA A 5 -16.06 25.03 7.44
CA ALA A 5 -15.91 23.77 6.72
C ALA A 5 -15.48 22.71 7.74
N ALA A 6 -16.23 21.61 7.82
CA ALA A 6 -15.87 20.50 8.71
C ALA A 6 -14.44 20.06 8.36
N GLN A 7 -13.54 20.12 9.34
CA GLN A 7 -12.19 19.56 9.22
C GLN A 7 -12.37 18.09 8.85
N ARG A 8 -12.05 17.71 7.61
CA ARG A 8 -11.97 16.30 7.25
C ARG A 8 -10.68 15.77 7.85
N ASP A 9 -10.79 14.69 8.61
CA ASP A 9 -9.62 13.92 9.00
C ASP A 9 -8.91 13.42 7.73
N VAL A 10 -7.58 13.51 7.72
CA VAL A 10 -6.76 13.03 6.60
C VAL A 10 -6.32 11.61 6.90
N ILE A 11 -6.58 10.68 5.99
CA ILE A 11 -6.09 9.30 6.07
C ILE A 11 -4.84 9.16 5.21
N ARG A 12 -3.72 8.77 5.82
CA ARG A 12 -2.44 8.56 5.14
C ARG A 12 -2.34 7.12 4.64
N VAL A 13 -2.24 6.97 3.32
CA VAL A 13 -2.18 5.67 2.63
C VAL A 13 -0.75 5.42 2.13
N GLY A 14 -0.05 4.50 2.79
CA GLY A 14 1.29 4.06 2.44
C GLY A 14 1.33 3.18 1.18
N THR A 15 2.28 3.42 0.29
CA THR A 15 2.48 2.64 -0.95
C THR A 15 3.93 2.67 -1.41
N ARG A 16 4.32 1.69 -2.25
CA ARG A 16 5.55 1.79 -3.05
C ARG A 16 5.42 2.88 -4.12
N GLY A 17 6.57 3.39 -4.57
CA GLY A 17 6.65 4.45 -5.59
C GLY A 17 6.59 3.96 -7.04
N SER A 18 6.46 2.66 -7.30
CA SER A 18 6.34 2.16 -8.67
C SER A 18 5.02 2.59 -9.32
N ALA A 19 5.01 2.77 -10.64
CA ALA A 19 3.82 3.23 -11.37
C ALA A 19 2.58 2.34 -11.11
N LEU A 20 2.77 1.02 -11.06
CA LEU A 20 1.68 0.10 -10.76
C LEU A 20 1.19 0.23 -9.31
N ALA A 21 2.10 0.38 -8.35
CA ALA A 21 1.72 0.54 -6.94
C ALA A 21 0.92 1.84 -6.73
N LEU A 22 1.37 2.95 -7.31
CA LEU A 22 0.63 4.22 -7.28
C LEU A 22 -0.75 4.10 -7.95
N ALA A 23 -0.85 3.41 -9.10
CA ALA A 23 -2.14 3.20 -9.76
C ALA A 23 -3.12 2.39 -8.89
N GLN A 24 -2.66 1.29 -8.29
CA GLN A 24 -3.44 0.47 -7.36
C GLN A 24 -3.86 1.27 -6.12
N THR A 25 -2.94 2.03 -5.53
CA THR A 25 -3.19 2.85 -4.35
C THR A 25 -4.19 3.95 -4.62
N ASN A 26 -4.09 4.67 -5.75
CA ASN A 26 -5.05 5.70 -6.14
C ASN A 26 -6.48 5.14 -6.24
N GLN A 27 -6.65 3.95 -6.84
CA GLN A 27 -7.96 3.31 -6.96
C GLN A 27 -8.57 2.97 -5.58
N ILE A 28 -7.75 2.53 -4.62
CA ILE A 28 -8.22 2.21 -3.27
C ILE A 28 -8.44 3.48 -2.45
N ALA A 29 -7.56 4.48 -2.57
CA ALA A 29 -7.67 5.78 -1.93
C ALA A 29 -8.99 6.47 -2.28
N GLU A 30 -9.37 6.50 -3.56
CA GLU A 30 -10.63 7.09 -3.99
C GLU A 30 -11.84 6.44 -3.29
N ARG A 31 -11.86 5.11 -3.22
CA ARG A 31 -12.94 4.34 -2.58
C ARG A 31 -12.95 4.55 -1.07
N LEU A 32 -11.78 4.58 -0.45
CA LEU A 32 -11.61 4.78 0.99
C LEU A 32 -12.06 6.19 1.41
N GLY A 33 -11.59 7.23 0.72
CA GLY A 33 -11.96 8.62 0.99
C GLY A 33 -13.47 8.86 0.85
N LYS A 34 -14.11 8.27 -0.18
CA LYS A 34 -15.57 8.30 -0.34
C LYS A 34 -16.30 7.61 0.80
N ALA A 35 -15.85 6.42 1.21
CA ALA A 35 -16.50 5.64 2.27
C ALA A 35 -16.33 6.27 3.66
N ALA A 36 -15.16 6.84 3.94
CA ALA A 36 -14.84 7.48 5.21
C ALA A 36 -15.26 8.95 5.28
N ASN A 37 -15.67 9.56 4.16
CA ASN A 37 -15.87 11.01 4.03
C ASN A 37 -14.65 11.81 4.52
N ALA A 38 -13.46 11.33 4.16
CA ALA A 38 -12.16 11.80 4.62
C ALA A 38 -11.29 12.19 3.42
N ASP A 39 -10.35 13.12 3.65
CA ASP A 39 -9.33 13.43 2.65
C ASP A 39 -8.23 12.36 2.71
N ILE A 40 -7.53 12.14 1.59
CA ILE A 40 -6.50 11.09 1.50
C ILE A 40 -5.16 11.72 1.15
N GLU A 41 -4.12 11.33 1.89
CA GLU A 41 -2.72 11.62 1.60
C GLU A 41 -2.02 10.34 1.17
N ILE A 42 -1.31 10.35 0.05
CA ILE A 42 -0.50 9.20 -0.41
C ILE A 42 0.92 9.36 0.10
N VAL A 43 1.34 8.44 0.96
CA VAL A 43 2.70 8.38 1.51
C VAL A 43 3.51 7.35 0.73
N THR A 44 4.49 7.82 -0.04
CA THR A 44 5.37 6.92 -0.80
C THR A 44 6.51 6.44 0.09
N VAL A 45 6.63 5.12 0.24
CA VAL A 45 7.70 4.46 1.00
C VAL A 45 8.68 3.82 0.03
N THR A 46 9.95 4.21 0.14
CA THR A 46 11.05 3.63 -0.65
C THR A 46 11.46 2.29 -0.05
N THR A 47 11.45 1.22 -0.85
CA THR A 47 11.89 -0.11 -0.39
C THR A 47 13.29 -0.45 -0.91
N GLN A 48 14.02 -1.34 -0.24
CA GLN A 48 15.32 -1.82 -0.76
C GLN A 48 15.20 -2.51 -2.13
N GLY A 49 14.07 -3.16 -2.40
CA GLY A 49 13.80 -3.76 -3.70
C GLY A 49 13.57 -2.75 -4.82
N ASP A 50 13.35 -1.46 -4.51
CA ASP A 50 13.25 -0.39 -5.51
C ASP A 50 14.62 0.19 -5.88
N THR A 51 15.64 0.00 -5.03
CA THR A 51 16.99 0.59 -5.22
C THR A 51 18.05 -0.41 -5.64
N SER A 52 17.79 -1.72 -5.50
CA SER A 52 18.74 -2.79 -5.84
C SER A 52 18.46 -3.43 -7.20
N ARG A 53 19.51 -3.63 -8.01
CA ARG A 53 19.48 -4.42 -9.26
C ARG A 53 19.76 -5.91 -9.05
N ALA A 54 19.97 -6.34 -7.81
CA ALA A 54 20.26 -7.73 -7.50
C ALA A 54 19.01 -8.61 -7.71
N SER A 55 19.19 -9.93 -7.91
CA SER A 55 18.05 -10.81 -8.15
C SER A 55 17.14 -10.87 -6.91
N LEU A 56 15.83 -11.01 -7.10
CA LEU A 56 14.88 -11.15 -5.97
C LEU A 56 15.24 -12.30 -5.02
N GLN A 57 15.81 -13.38 -5.57
CA GLN A 57 16.32 -14.51 -4.79
C GLN A 57 17.46 -14.07 -3.86
N SER A 58 18.35 -13.21 -4.34
CA SER A 58 19.49 -12.69 -3.55
C SER A 58 19.13 -11.65 -2.50
N ILE A 59 18.02 -10.92 -2.67
CA ILE A 59 17.59 -9.85 -1.75
C ILE A 59 16.74 -10.40 -0.58
N GLY A 60 16.39 -11.70 -0.60
CA GLY A 60 15.69 -12.36 0.50
C GLY A 60 14.24 -12.76 0.21
N GLY A 61 13.82 -12.81 -1.06
CA GLY A 61 12.55 -13.42 -1.46
C GLY A 61 11.27 -12.64 -1.08
N THR A 62 10.19 -13.38 -0.82
CA THR A 62 8.82 -12.87 -0.55
C THR A 62 8.76 -12.14 0.80
N GLY A 63 9.03 -10.85 0.81
CA GLY A 63 8.98 -10.04 2.03
C GLY A 63 9.72 -8.71 1.96
N VAL A 64 10.71 -8.60 1.06
CA VAL A 64 11.54 -7.40 0.89
C VAL A 64 10.69 -6.15 0.61
N PHE A 65 9.68 -6.27 -0.26
CA PHE A 65 8.81 -5.16 -0.62
C PHE A 65 7.82 -4.77 0.49
N ALA A 66 7.42 -5.74 1.30
CA ALA A 66 6.41 -5.54 2.33
C ALA A 66 7.02 -5.17 3.69
N ALA A 67 8.31 -5.41 3.93
CA ALA A 67 8.99 -5.06 5.18
C ALA A 67 8.97 -3.55 5.46
N ALA A 68 9.51 -2.73 4.54
CA ALA A 68 9.57 -1.28 4.71
C ALA A 68 8.18 -0.64 4.86
N LEU A 69 7.18 -1.11 4.09
CA LEU A 69 5.81 -0.64 4.23
C LEU A 69 5.19 -1.02 5.59
N ARG A 70 5.47 -2.22 6.10
CA ARG A 70 5.02 -2.63 7.43
C ARG A 70 5.70 -1.83 8.54
N GLU A 71 6.98 -1.53 8.40
CA GLU A 71 7.73 -0.68 9.34
C GLU A 71 7.12 0.73 9.39
N ALA A 72 6.86 1.34 8.23
CA ALA A 72 6.21 2.65 8.14
C ALA A 72 4.82 2.66 8.81
N LEU A 73 4.01 1.62 8.57
CA LEU A 73 2.69 1.49 9.21
C LEU A 73 2.81 1.29 10.73
N VAL A 74 3.77 0.48 11.17
CA VAL A 74 4.06 0.23 12.59
C VAL A 74 4.58 1.49 13.31
N ALA A 75 5.34 2.32 12.62
CA ALA A 75 5.87 3.59 13.11
C ALA A 75 4.84 4.73 13.11
N GLY A 76 3.66 4.52 12.51
CA GLY A 76 2.61 5.53 12.41
C GLY A 76 2.87 6.60 11.35
N GLU A 77 3.76 6.32 10.39
CA GLU A 77 4.03 7.21 9.25
C GLU A 77 2.86 7.21 8.25
N CYS A 78 2.10 6.11 8.20
CA CYS A 78 0.83 5.99 7.49
C CYS A 78 -0.18 5.24 8.36
N ASP A 79 -1.47 5.40 8.02
CA ASP A 79 -2.59 4.81 8.77
C ASP A 79 -3.03 3.47 8.18
N VAL A 80 -2.84 3.31 6.86
CA VAL A 80 -3.09 2.07 6.12
C VAL A 80 -2.07 1.91 4.99
N VAL A 81 -1.89 0.69 4.49
CA VAL A 81 -1.02 0.38 3.36
C VAL A 81 -1.79 -0.35 2.27
N VAL A 82 -1.53 -0.01 1.01
CA VAL A 82 -1.99 -0.78 -0.16
C VAL A 82 -0.83 -1.59 -0.72
N HIS A 83 -1.08 -2.88 -0.95
CA HIS A 83 -0.08 -3.81 -1.47
C HIS A 83 -0.71 -4.80 -2.45
N SER A 84 0.07 -5.26 -3.43
CA SER A 84 -0.27 -6.47 -4.18
C SER A 84 -0.23 -7.68 -3.25
N LEU A 85 -1.34 -8.43 -3.17
CA LEU A 85 -1.49 -9.52 -2.20
C LEU A 85 -0.42 -10.61 -2.34
N LYS A 86 0.03 -10.88 -3.58
CA LYS A 86 1.04 -11.91 -3.89
C LYS A 86 2.41 -11.66 -3.24
N ASP A 87 2.68 -10.44 -2.82
CA ASP A 87 3.98 -10.03 -2.28
C ASP A 87 3.97 -10.00 -0.74
N LEU A 88 2.83 -10.25 -0.09
CA LEU A 88 2.74 -10.36 1.36
C LEU A 88 3.24 -11.75 1.81
N PRO A 89 4.07 -11.82 2.88
CA PRO A 89 4.36 -13.07 3.57
C PRO A 89 3.09 -13.74 4.06
N THR A 90 3.12 -15.06 4.08
CA THR A 90 2.03 -15.90 4.57
C THR A 90 1.96 -15.97 6.10
N ALA A 91 3.07 -15.69 6.78
CA ALA A 91 3.11 -15.61 8.23
C ALA A 91 2.43 -14.32 8.71
N ASP A 92 1.63 -14.44 9.76
CA ASP A 92 0.99 -13.30 10.41
C ASP A 92 2.02 -12.34 11.00
N HIS A 93 1.66 -11.06 11.03
CA HIS A 93 2.44 -10.05 11.73
C HIS A 93 1.78 -9.75 13.09
N PRO A 94 2.53 -9.68 14.20
CA PRO A 94 1.94 -9.54 15.54
C PRO A 94 1.22 -8.21 15.75
N ARG A 95 1.62 -7.16 15.03
CA ARG A 95 1.07 -5.80 15.16
C ARG A 95 0.15 -5.37 14.03
N LEU A 96 0.00 -6.18 12.98
CA LEU A 96 -0.69 -5.77 11.76
C LEU A 96 -1.69 -6.84 11.35
N ARG A 97 -2.74 -6.42 10.63
CA ARG A 97 -3.78 -7.29 10.10
C ARG A 97 -4.11 -6.89 8.68
N LEU A 98 -4.57 -7.85 7.88
CA LEU A 98 -5.13 -7.57 6.56
C LEU A 98 -6.52 -6.97 6.73
N GLY A 99 -6.66 -5.65 6.54
CA GLY A 99 -7.92 -4.94 6.77
C GLY A 99 -8.98 -5.15 5.69
N ALA A 100 -8.56 -5.37 4.44
CA ALA A 100 -9.47 -5.60 3.32
C ALA A 100 -8.76 -6.33 2.17
N VAL A 101 -9.55 -7.08 1.39
CA VAL A 101 -9.14 -7.62 0.10
C VAL A 101 -10.16 -7.16 -0.96
N PRO A 102 -9.77 -6.26 -1.90
CA PRO A 102 -10.68 -5.83 -2.95
C PRO A 102 -11.02 -6.98 -3.91
N LYS A 103 -12.06 -6.79 -4.74
CA LYS A 103 -12.41 -7.76 -5.79
C LYS A 103 -11.18 -8.05 -6.67
N ARG A 104 -10.87 -9.33 -6.85
CA ARG A 104 -9.70 -9.78 -7.61
C ARG A 104 -9.82 -9.39 -9.08
N ALA A 105 -8.73 -8.88 -9.65
CA ALA A 105 -8.56 -8.77 -11.10
C ALA A 105 -8.31 -10.16 -11.73
N ASP A 106 -8.14 -10.21 -13.04
CA ASP A 106 -7.71 -11.44 -13.73
C ASP A 106 -6.40 -11.96 -13.10
N ALA A 107 -6.38 -13.26 -12.80
CA ALA A 107 -5.26 -13.93 -12.12
C ALA A 107 -4.32 -14.66 -13.09
N ARG A 108 -4.61 -14.64 -14.39
CA ARG A 108 -3.81 -15.32 -15.41
C ARG A 108 -2.54 -14.52 -15.72
N ASP A 109 -1.50 -15.25 -16.08
CA ASP A 109 -0.31 -14.67 -16.70
C ASP A 109 -0.59 -14.26 -18.15
N ALA A 110 0.21 -13.34 -18.67
CA ALA A 110 0.15 -12.89 -20.06
C ALA A 110 1.48 -13.18 -20.77
N LEU A 111 1.41 -13.71 -22.00
CA LEU A 111 2.57 -13.79 -22.88
C LEU A 111 2.81 -12.41 -23.49
N CYS A 112 3.97 -11.82 -23.20
CA CYS A 112 4.47 -10.61 -23.83
C CYS A 112 5.65 -11.01 -24.73
N ALA A 113 5.50 -10.85 -26.04
CA ALA A 113 6.50 -11.23 -27.05
C ALA A 113 6.78 -10.07 -28.00
#